data_AF-A0A096A8H1-F1
#
_entry.id   AF-A0A096A8H1-F1
#
_cell.length_a   1.000
_cell.length_b   1.000
_cell.length_c   1.000
_cell.angle_alpha   90.00
_cell.angle_beta   90.00
_cell.angle_gamma   90.00
#
_symmetry.space_group_name_H-M   'P 1'
#
loop_
_entity.id
_entity.type
_entity.pdbx_description
1 polymer ?
#
loop_
_entity_poly.entity_id
_entity_poly.type
_entity_poly.pdbx_seq_one_letter_code
_entity_poly.pdbx_strand_id
1 'polypeptide(L)'
;MSADLDAYRGAVIDDINIDGCRLLAVGINPGLWTAKVGARDGLTDDDLALLADAGLGFTNVVARATARAGELGADEIRDGGRILEDKVARQRRRPGGPEIVMVAGIGAFRTAFGSTGPDGRKVVVGKQQREIGGAETWVVPNPSGLNAHETVDSLARAYREVWERLD
;
A
#
# COMPACT_ATOMS: atom_id res chain seq x y z
N MET A 1 -27.74 -6.86 4.20
CA MET A 1 -26.38 -6.30 4.45
C MET A 1 -25.62 -5.90 3.19
N SER A 2 -25.75 -6.56 2.02
CA SER A 2 -24.92 -6.20 0.85
C SER A 2 -25.37 -4.94 0.09
N ALA A 3 -26.67 -4.61 0.07
CA ALA A 3 -27.19 -3.45 -0.67
C ALA A 3 -26.67 -2.08 -0.17
N ASP A 4 -26.18 -2.04 1.07
CA ASP A 4 -25.64 -0.83 1.71
C ASP A 4 -24.15 -0.60 1.36
N LEU A 5 -23.39 -1.66 1.11
CA LEU A 5 -21.96 -1.55 0.77
C LEU A 5 -21.73 -1.15 -0.69
N ASP A 6 -22.64 -1.53 -1.60
CA ASP A 6 -22.51 -1.15 -3.01
C ASP A 6 -22.61 0.37 -3.23
N ALA A 7 -23.24 1.12 -2.32
CA ALA A 7 -23.27 2.58 -2.35
C ALA A 7 -21.86 3.21 -2.22
N TYR A 8 -20.89 2.48 -1.67
CA TYR A 8 -19.51 2.94 -1.48
C TYR A 8 -18.57 2.48 -2.59
N ARG A 9 -19.10 1.81 -3.62
CA ARG A 9 -18.33 1.44 -4.81
C ARG A 9 -17.87 2.70 -5.53
N GLY A 10 -16.57 2.76 -5.84
CA GLY A 10 -16.02 3.93 -6.50
C GLY A 10 -15.58 5.04 -5.54
N ALA A 11 -15.92 4.94 -4.25
CA ALA A 11 -15.46 5.92 -3.25
C ALA A 11 -13.94 5.94 -3.18
N VAL A 12 -13.41 7.12 -2.89
CA VAL A 12 -11.99 7.36 -2.61
C VAL A 12 -11.84 7.61 -1.12
N ILE A 13 -10.83 7.01 -0.51
CA ILE A 13 -10.47 7.28 0.89
C ILE A 13 -9.20 8.12 0.93
N ASP A 14 -9.09 8.95 1.95
CA ASP A 14 -7.90 9.76 2.16
C ASP A 14 -6.70 8.90 2.58
N ASP A 15 -5.52 9.30 2.13
CA ASP A 15 -4.27 8.76 2.61
C ASP A 15 -4.05 9.14 4.09
N ILE A 16 -3.23 8.35 4.79
CA ILE A 16 -2.90 8.60 6.20
C ILE A 16 -1.41 8.94 6.30
N ASN A 17 -1.09 10.07 6.92
CA ASN A 17 0.26 10.51 7.28
C ASN A 17 1.31 10.44 6.15
N ILE A 18 0.90 10.66 4.91
CA ILE A 18 1.80 10.47 3.77
C ILE A 18 2.91 11.52 3.66
N ASP A 19 2.72 12.68 4.30
CA ASP A 19 3.65 13.82 4.23
C ASP A 19 4.72 13.82 5.33
N GLY A 20 4.60 12.94 6.33
CA GLY A 20 5.51 12.84 7.47
C GLY A 20 5.83 11.40 7.86
N CYS A 21 5.76 10.46 6.92
CA CYS A 21 6.11 9.06 7.17
C CYS A 21 7.50 8.72 6.63
N ARG A 22 8.23 7.90 7.39
CA ARG A 22 9.48 7.25 6.95
C ARG A 22 9.19 5.91 6.28
N LEU A 23 8.12 5.22 6.68
CA LEU A 23 7.62 3.99 6.04
C LEU A 23 6.19 4.20 5.53
N LEU A 24 6.03 4.12 4.20
CA LEU A 24 4.73 4.19 3.54
C LEU A 24 4.24 2.79 3.16
N ALA A 25 3.20 2.32 3.85
CA ALA A 25 2.49 1.09 3.49
C ALA A 25 1.51 1.35 2.35
N VAL A 26 1.56 0.51 1.32
CA VAL A 26 0.75 0.65 0.11
C VAL A 26 -0.10 -0.60 -0.08
N GLY A 27 -1.41 -0.44 0.09
CA GLY A 27 -2.39 -1.46 -0.25
C GLY A 27 -2.67 -1.52 -1.76
N ILE A 28 -3.48 -2.48 -2.18
CA ILE A 28 -3.92 -2.56 -3.58
C ILE A 28 -4.95 -1.45 -3.85
N ASN A 29 -6.08 -1.53 -3.14
CA ASN A 29 -7.18 -0.57 -3.17
C ASN A 29 -8.06 -0.78 -1.93
N PRO A 30 -8.87 0.22 -1.55
CA PRO A 30 -9.76 0.09 -0.40
C PRO A 30 -10.91 -0.90 -0.67
N GLY A 31 -11.26 -1.69 0.35
CA GLY A 31 -12.47 -2.51 0.34
C GLY A 31 -13.72 -1.67 0.58
N LEU A 32 -14.90 -2.16 0.20
CA LEU A 32 -16.16 -1.44 0.44
C LEU A 32 -16.42 -1.15 1.93
N TRP A 33 -15.99 -2.04 2.83
CA TRP A 33 -16.11 -1.79 4.27
C TRP A 33 -15.22 -0.62 4.71
N THR A 34 -13.95 -0.62 4.27
CA THR A 34 -12.98 0.46 4.49
C THR A 34 -13.51 1.81 4.01
N ALA A 35 -14.16 1.82 2.84
CA ALA A 35 -14.80 3.01 2.30
C ALA A 35 -16.05 3.43 3.09
N LYS A 36 -16.86 2.47 3.55
CA LYS A 36 -18.05 2.75 4.35
C LYS A 36 -17.73 3.38 5.71
N VAL A 37 -16.75 2.83 6.40
CA VAL A 37 -16.39 3.32 7.75
C VAL A 37 -15.56 4.60 7.70
N GLY A 38 -14.94 4.91 6.56
CA GLY A 38 -13.87 5.89 6.49
C GLY A 38 -12.69 5.42 7.33
N ALA A 39 -11.73 4.70 6.76
CA ALA A 39 -10.63 4.12 7.56
C ALA A 39 -9.87 5.13 8.42
N ARG A 40 -9.74 6.37 7.92
CA ARG A 40 -9.21 7.49 8.69
C ARG A 40 -10.16 7.96 9.79
N ASP A 41 -11.46 8.06 9.49
CA ASP A 41 -12.49 8.53 10.43
C ASP A 41 -12.72 7.57 11.60
N GLY A 42 -12.31 6.30 11.44
CA GLY A 42 -12.30 5.30 12.50
C GLY A 42 -11.11 5.38 13.46
N LEU A 43 -10.10 6.22 13.19
CA LEU A 43 -8.94 6.43 14.05
C LEU A 43 -9.16 7.65 14.94
N THR A 44 -8.83 7.52 16.23
CA THR A 44 -8.80 8.66 17.14
C THR A 44 -7.61 9.56 16.84
N ASP A 45 -7.61 10.79 17.37
CA ASP A 45 -6.45 11.68 17.27
C ASP A 45 -5.19 11.04 17.90
N ASP A 46 -5.35 10.27 18.98
CA ASP A 46 -4.27 9.53 19.63
C ASP A 46 -3.73 8.40 18.73
N ASP A 47 -4.61 7.70 17.99
CA ASP A 47 -4.18 6.68 17.02
C ASP A 47 -3.40 7.32 15.86
N LEU A 48 -3.87 8.47 15.37
CA LEU A 48 -3.19 9.21 14.31
C LEU A 48 -1.83 9.74 14.77
N ALA A 49 -1.74 10.23 16.02
CA ALA A 49 -0.49 10.66 16.63
C ALA A 49 0.49 9.48 16.80
N LEU A 50 0.01 8.32 17.25
CA LEU A 50 0.85 7.11 17.37
C LEU A 50 1.45 6.69 16.02
N LEU A 51 0.65 6.73 14.94
CA LEU A 51 1.14 6.43 13.59
C LEU A 51 2.15 7.49 13.11
N ALA A 52 1.91 8.76 13.42
CA ALA A 52 2.81 9.85 13.06
C ALA A 52 4.16 9.74 13.79
N ASP A 53 4.13 9.50 15.10
CA ASP A 53 5.33 9.33 15.93
C ASP A 53 6.13 8.10 15.52
N ALA A 54 5.46 7.03 15.09
CA ALA A 54 6.09 5.85 14.52
C ALA A 54 6.61 6.07 13.08
N GLY A 55 6.33 7.22 12.46
CA GLY A 55 6.71 7.50 11.07
C GLY A 55 6.00 6.62 10.04
N LEU A 56 4.78 6.17 10.33
CA LEU A 56 3.98 5.29 9.48
C LEU A 56 2.96 6.06 8.65
N GLY A 57 2.89 5.75 7.36
CA GLY A 57 1.88 6.28 6.44
C GLY A 57 1.20 5.18 5.64
N PHE A 58 0.02 5.49 5.10
CA PHE A 58 -0.81 4.54 4.34
C PHE A 58 -1.39 5.17 3.07
N THR A 59 -1.32 4.44 1.97
CA THR A 59 -1.95 4.77 0.67
C THR A 59 -2.36 3.47 -0.03
N ASN A 60 -2.94 3.58 -1.22
CA ASN A 60 -3.15 2.46 -2.13
C ASN A 60 -2.52 2.71 -3.49
N VAL A 61 -2.28 1.64 -4.26
CA VAL A 61 -1.93 1.73 -5.69
C VAL A 61 -3.11 2.32 -6.47
N VAL A 62 -4.33 1.86 -6.21
CA VAL A 62 -5.55 2.37 -6.82
C VAL A 62 -6.46 2.96 -5.74
N ALA A 63 -6.88 4.21 -5.92
CA ALA A 63 -7.69 4.94 -4.94
C ALA A 63 -9.15 4.43 -4.84
N ARG A 64 -9.65 3.81 -5.91
CA ARG A 64 -11.06 3.42 -6.06
C ARG A 64 -11.43 2.21 -5.19
N ALA A 65 -12.50 2.35 -4.41
CA ALA A 65 -13.03 1.25 -3.61
C ALA A 65 -13.75 0.17 -4.45
N THR A 66 -13.47 -1.10 -4.14
CA THR A 66 -14.14 -2.27 -4.75
C THR A 66 -14.49 -3.32 -3.70
N ALA A 67 -15.39 -4.27 -4.04
CA ALA A 67 -15.67 -5.39 -3.14
C ALA A 67 -14.53 -6.41 -3.16
N ARG A 68 -13.87 -6.56 -4.31
CA ARG A 68 -12.70 -7.42 -4.51
C ARG A 68 -11.65 -6.72 -5.36
N ALA A 69 -10.37 -6.96 -5.06
CA ALA A 69 -9.26 -6.43 -5.86
C ALA A 69 -9.30 -6.88 -7.33
N GLY A 70 -9.91 -8.03 -7.64
CA GLY A 70 -10.07 -8.54 -9.00
C GLY A 70 -11.03 -7.73 -9.89
N GLU A 71 -11.72 -6.72 -9.33
CA GLU A 71 -12.56 -5.79 -10.10
C GLU A 71 -11.77 -4.61 -10.68
N LEU A 72 -10.48 -4.53 -10.40
CA LEU A 72 -9.59 -3.53 -10.97
C LEU A 72 -9.07 -4.02 -12.32
N GLY A 73 -9.13 -3.15 -13.33
CA GLY A 73 -8.53 -3.41 -14.63
C GLY A 73 -7.00 -3.35 -14.57
N ALA A 74 -6.32 -4.06 -15.47
CA ALA A 74 -4.85 -4.00 -15.54
C ALA A 74 -4.34 -2.59 -15.86
N ASP A 75 -5.04 -1.84 -16.72
CA ASP A 75 -4.68 -0.46 -17.06
C ASP A 75 -4.89 0.49 -15.88
N GLU A 76 -5.98 0.32 -15.14
CA GLU A 76 -6.23 1.08 -13.91
C GLU A 76 -5.11 0.87 -12.88
N ILE A 77 -4.62 -0.36 -12.72
CA ILE A 77 -3.50 -0.67 -11.82
C ILE A 77 -2.19 -0.05 -12.32
N ARG A 78 -1.92 -0.08 -13.63
CA ARG A 78 -0.74 0.58 -14.22
C ARG A 78 -0.78 2.09 -14.05
N ASP A 79 -1.95 2.68 -14.22
CA ASP A 79 -2.17 4.11 -14.05
C ASP A 79 -1.98 4.50 -12.58
N GLY A 80 -2.56 3.71 -11.67
CA GLY A 80 -2.35 3.83 -10.23
C GLY A 80 -0.86 3.72 -9.84
N GLY A 81 -0.11 2.80 -10.47
CA GLY A 81 1.34 2.69 -10.28
C GLY A 81 2.10 3.96 -10.64
N ARG A 82 1.79 4.58 -11.79
CA ARG A 82 2.41 5.86 -12.21
C ARG A 82 2.05 7.00 -11.26
N ILE A 83 0.78 7.09 -10.86
CA ILE A 83 0.32 8.09 -9.88
C ILE A 83 1.03 7.92 -8.53
N LEU A 84 1.18 6.67 -8.07
CA LEU A 84 1.88 6.37 -6.82
C LEU A 84 3.36 6.76 -6.90
N GLU A 85 4.04 6.45 -8.01
CA GLU A 85 5.43 6.82 -8.23
C GLU A 85 5.65 8.33 -8.17
N ASP A 86 4.79 9.11 -8.86
CA ASP A 86 4.82 10.56 -8.80
C ASP A 86 4.49 11.09 -7.39
N LYS A 87 3.54 10.46 -6.69
CA LYS A 87 3.13 10.81 -5.33
C LYS A 87 4.32 10.65 -4.37
N VAL A 88 4.94 9.47 -4.35
CA VAL A 88 6.11 9.18 -3.53
C VAL A 88 7.28 10.08 -3.87
N ALA A 89 7.54 10.34 -5.16
CA ALA A 89 8.63 11.22 -5.59
C ALA A 89 8.48 12.67 -5.08
N ARG A 90 7.25 13.15 -4.91
CA ARG A 90 6.99 14.47 -4.29
C ARG A 90 7.22 14.43 -2.79
N GLN A 91 6.73 13.38 -2.12
CA GLN A 91 6.85 13.25 -0.66
C GLN A 91 8.28 13.00 -0.22
N ARG A 92 9.04 12.18 -0.95
CA ARG A 92 10.44 11.84 -0.67
C ARG A 92 11.33 13.08 -0.52
N ARG A 93 11.02 14.15 -1.25
CA ARG A 93 11.78 15.42 -1.23
C ARG A 93 11.49 16.29 0.00
N ARG A 94 10.44 15.96 0.77
CA ARG A 94 10.09 16.68 1.99
C ARG A 94 10.94 16.18 3.17
N PRO A 95 11.24 17.05 4.15
CA PRO A 95 11.81 16.59 5.42
C PRO A 95 10.89 15.53 6.04
N GLY A 96 11.45 14.36 6.39
CA GLY A 96 10.68 13.24 6.93
C GLY A 96 9.83 12.48 5.90
N GLY A 97 10.08 12.67 4.60
CA GLY A 97 9.43 11.89 3.54
C GLY A 97 9.86 10.42 3.50
N PRO A 98 9.09 9.54 2.81
CA PRO A 98 9.21 8.10 2.92
C PRO A 98 10.57 7.59 2.48
N GLU A 99 11.31 6.95 3.37
CA GLU A 99 12.56 6.24 3.07
C GLU A 99 12.27 4.88 2.45
N ILE A 100 11.19 4.24 2.93
CA ILE A 100 10.75 2.92 2.50
C ILE A 100 9.30 2.98 2.01
N VAL A 101 9.04 2.33 0.89
CA VAL A 101 7.69 2.01 0.38
C VAL A 101 7.48 0.50 0.46
N MET A 102 6.44 0.08 1.16
CA MET A 102 6.08 -1.32 1.33
C MET A 102 4.76 -1.63 0.61
N VAL A 103 4.81 -2.36 -0.50
CA VAL A 103 3.62 -2.74 -1.28
C VAL A 103 3.10 -4.11 -0.84
N ALA A 104 1.90 -4.16 -0.30
CA ALA A 104 1.24 -5.39 0.13
C ALA A 104 0.49 -6.05 -1.05
N GLY A 105 1.14 -7.03 -1.69
CA GLY A 105 0.56 -7.84 -2.75
C GLY A 105 1.36 -7.84 -4.05
N ILE A 106 2.05 -8.96 -4.30
CA ILE A 106 2.92 -9.12 -5.48
C ILE A 106 2.20 -9.04 -6.82
N GLY A 107 0.94 -9.48 -6.91
CA GLY A 107 0.16 -9.44 -8.15
C GLY A 107 -0.13 -8.01 -8.62
N ALA A 108 -0.56 -7.15 -7.69
CA ALA A 108 -0.77 -5.73 -7.96
C ALA A 108 0.55 -5.03 -8.29
N PHE A 109 1.61 -5.31 -7.53
CA PHE A 109 2.95 -4.77 -7.82
C PHE A 109 3.41 -5.11 -9.24
N ARG A 110 3.34 -6.39 -9.62
CA ARG A 110 3.77 -6.86 -10.95
C ARG A 110 2.93 -6.25 -12.09
N THR A 111 1.66 -5.98 -11.83
CA THR A 111 0.77 -5.32 -12.79
C THR A 111 1.11 -3.84 -12.92
N ALA A 112 1.37 -3.15 -11.80
CA ALA A 112 1.66 -1.73 -11.74
C ALA A 112 3.07 -1.37 -12.26
N PHE A 113 4.09 -2.15 -11.88
CA PHE A 113 5.51 -1.80 -12.05
C PHE A 113 6.30 -2.77 -12.94
N GLY A 114 5.64 -3.83 -13.44
CA GLY A 114 6.24 -4.88 -14.25
C GLY A 114 6.64 -6.12 -13.46
N SER A 115 6.71 -7.26 -14.16
CA SER A 115 7.03 -8.57 -13.56
C SER A 115 8.52 -8.88 -13.46
N THR A 116 9.35 -8.03 -14.06
CA THR A 116 10.80 -8.20 -14.17
C THR A 116 11.48 -6.94 -13.64
N GLY A 117 12.46 -7.12 -12.76
CA GLY A 117 13.24 -6.04 -12.19
C GLY A 117 14.25 -5.46 -13.19
N PRO A 118 14.92 -4.35 -12.83
CA PRO A 118 15.96 -3.73 -13.65
C PRO A 118 17.14 -4.66 -13.98
N ASP A 119 17.37 -5.68 -13.16
CA ASP A 119 18.40 -6.71 -13.32
C ASP A 119 17.97 -7.88 -14.22
N GLY A 120 16.78 -7.80 -14.82
CA GLY A 120 16.22 -8.87 -15.67
C GLY A 120 15.64 -10.05 -14.89
N ARG A 121 15.63 -10.02 -13.55
CA ARG A 121 15.09 -11.10 -12.72
C ARG A 121 13.60 -10.91 -12.45
N LYS A 122 12.89 -12.02 -12.25
CA LYS A 122 11.48 -11.98 -11.87
C LYS A 122 11.32 -11.30 -10.51
N VAL A 123 10.36 -10.38 -10.39
CA VAL A 123 9.98 -9.77 -9.11
C VAL A 123 9.46 -10.85 -8.16
N VAL A 124 9.99 -10.86 -6.94
CA VAL A 124 9.60 -11.76 -5.84
C VAL A 124 9.29 -10.95 -4.58
N VAL A 125 8.70 -11.58 -3.56
CA VAL A 125 8.52 -10.97 -2.23
C VAL A 125 9.90 -10.62 -1.63
N GLY A 126 9.98 -9.51 -0.89
CA GLY A 126 11.21 -8.99 -0.27
C GLY A 126 11.61 -7.61 -0.81
N LYS A 127 12.85 -7.22 -0.55
CA LYS A 127 13.47 -5.99 -1.07
C LYS A 127 13.62 -6.04 -2.58
N GLN A 128 13.27 -4.94 -3.26
CA GLN A 128 13.40 -4.79 -4.70
C GLN A 128 14.62 -3.95 -5.07
N GLN A 129 15.17 -4.21 -6.26
CA GLN A 129 16.17 -3.34 -6.89
C GLN A 129 15.54 -2.07 -7.49
N ARG A 130 14.25 -2.14 -7.84
CA ARG A 130 13.46 -0.97 -8.24
C ARG A 130 13.18 -0.11 -7.01
N GLU A 131 13.23 1.19 -7.19
CA GLU A 131 12.67 2.18 -6.27
C GLU A 131 11.35 2.72 -6.83
N ILE A 132 10.42 3.07 -5.94
CA ILE A 132 9.19 3.81 -6.27
C ILE A 132 9.43 5.24 -5.81
N GLY A 133 9.46 6.20 -6.73
CA GLY A 133 9.63 7.62 -6.41
C GLY A 133 10.93 7.94 -5.66
N GLY A 134 11.98 7.12 -5.81
CA GLY A 134 13.26 7.26 -5.10
C GLY A 134 13.28 6.73 -3.66
N ALA A 135 12.24 5.99 -3.24
CA ALA A 135 12.21 5.29 -1.96
C ALA A 135 12.57 3.81 -2.13
N GLU A 136 13.30 3.26 -1.15
CA GLU A 136 13.60 1.83 -1.11
C GLU A 136 12.30 1.03 -1.10
N THR A 137 12.16 0.07 -2.01
CA THR A 137 10.87 -0.58 -2.23
C THR A 137 10.89 -2.04 -1.80
N TRP A 138 9.85 -2.42 -1.07
CA TRP A 138 9.62 -3.77 -0.60
C TRP A 138 8.27 -4.28 -1.11
N VAL A 139 8.22 -5.55 -1.48
CA VAL A 139 6.97 -6.25 -1.81
C VAL A 139 6.73 -7.27 -0.71
N VAL A 140 5.61 -7.17 -0.02
CA VAL A 140 5.25 -8.08 1.07
C VAL A 140 3.96 -8.85 0.73
N PRO A 141 3.68 -9.99 1.41
CA PRO A 141 2.40 -10.65 1.26
C PRO A 141 1.25 -9.75 1.74
N ASN A 142 0.08 -9.94 1.15
CA ASN A 142 -1.11 -9.16 1.49
C ASN A 142 -1.97 -9.92 2.52
N PRO A 143 -2.48 -9.28 3.59
CA PRO A 143 -3.28 -9.91 4.65
C PRO A 143 -4.67 -10.35 4.22
N SER A 144 -5.10 -10.05 2.98
CA SER A 144 -6.38 -10.49 2.44
C SER A 144 -6.59 -12.00 2.59
N GLY A 145 -7.74 -12.41 3.13
CA GLY A 145 -8.10 -13.83 3.38
C GLY A 145 -8.22 -14.71 2.13
N LEU A 146 -8.05 -14.14 0.93
CA LEU A 146 -7.89 -14.89 -0.32
C LEU A 146 -6.49 -15.50 -0.48
N ASN A 147 -5.51 -15.06 0.30
CA ASN A 147 -4.15 -15.61 0.31
C ASN A 147 -4.04 -16.78 1.31
N ALA A 148 -4.57 -17.94 0.94
CA ALA A 148 -4.63 -19.13 1.80
C ALA A 148 -3.26 -19.69 2.27
N HIS A 149 -2.15 -19.17 1.72
CA HIS A 149 -0.79 -19.60 2.07
C HIS A 149 -0.15 -18.75 3.18
N GLU A 150 -0.73 -17.61 3.53
CA GLU A 150 -0.19 -16.71 4.55
C GLU A 150 -0.87 -16.93 5.90
N THR A 151 -0.07 -17.00 6.95
CA THR A 151 -0.54 -16.98 8.34
C THR A 151 -0.28 -15.61 8.95
N VAL A 152 -0.90 -15.33 10.10
CA VAL A 152 -0.58 -14.12 10.88
C VAL A 152 0.93 -14.06 11.18
N ASP A 153 1.55 -15.19 11.48
CA ASP A 153 2.99 -15.26 11.77
C ASP A 153 3.87 -14.98 10.55
N SER A 154 3.50 -15.47 9.35
CA SER A 154 4.28 -15.19 8.14
C SER A 154 4.16 -13.73 7.71
N LEU A 155 2.97 -13.16 7.82
CA LEU A 155 2.74 -11.72 7.59
C LEU A 155 3.53 -10.88 8.59
N ALA A 156 3.44 -11.18 9.88
CA ALA A 156 4.16 -10.47 10.93
C ALA A 156 5.68 -10.53 10.73
N ARG A 157 6.21 -11.69 10.30
CA ARG A 157 7.64 -11.83 9.98
C ARG A 157 8.04 -10.95 8.80
N ALA A 158 7.29 -10.98 7.70
CA ALA A 158 7.59 -10.18 6.52
C ALA A 158 7.53 -8.68 6.83
N TYR A 159 6.59 -8.24 7.67
CA TYR A 159 6.39 -6.82 7.96
C TYR A 159 7.44 -6.33 8.96
N ARG A 160 7.81 -7.18 9.92
CA ARG A 160 8.92 -6.94 10.83
C ARG A 160 10.24 -6.75 10.09
N GLU A 161 10.53 -7.57 9.07
CA GLU A 161 11.75 -7.41 8.27
C GLU A 161 11.84 -6.02 7.63
N VAL A 162 10.72 -5.50 7.13
CA VAL A 162 10.68 -4.14 6.57
C VAL A 162 10.83 -3.08 7.68
N TRP A 163 10.20 -3.28 8.83
CA TRP A 163 10.30 -2.38 9.97
C TRP A 163 11.73 -2.29 10.50
N GLU A 164 12.39 -3.43 10.72
CA GLU A 164 13.78 -3.52 11.19
C GLU A 164 14.80 -2.92 10.21
N ARG A 165 14.41 -2.73 8.93
CA ARG A 165 15.23 -2.03 7.94
C ARG A 165 15.15 -0.50 8.08
N LEU A 166 14.11 0.02 8.71
CA LEU A 166 13.89 1.45 8.93
C LEU A 166 14.58 1.99 10.19
N ASP A 167 14.67 1.15 11.23
CA ASP A 167 15.38 1.39 12.49
C ASP A 167 16.91 1.35 12.32
#